data_AF-A0A7Y3IY81-F1
#
_entry.id   AF-A0A7Y3IY81-F1
#
_cell.length_a   1.000
_cell.length_b   1.000
_cell.length_c   1.000
_cell.angle_alpha   90.00
_cell.angle_beta   90.00
_cell.angle_gamma   90.00
#
_symmetry.space_group_name_H-M   'P 1'
#
loop_
_entity.id
_entity.type
_entity.pdbx_description
1 polymer ?
#
loop_
_entity_poly.entity_id
_entity_poly.type
_entity_poly.pdbx_seq_one_letter_code
_entity_poly.pdbx_strand_id
1 'polypeptide(L)'
;AIATAEILAHLQPPAPEKQSLQAWKVIADGQFDLGQAEAAEISYNKVLSYDSPLLSDDERKNYQERLAASIYKQASHWQQVHDTSQAVRAYMRVGEVVPQSPLHPLAEFDAATLLLNDGQYASAIPILESFRRQFPDHELNKTMSAKLGLAYEKTRNYSAAASEFEKIADQNLQSNPELARESLLHAADLSSQAHQPDKASLLYTKYVDTFKHPATDLAEAENHLLQYYDKLQDTDQVDHWLHELINTNNQAGSEGTIRTRYLAAMAAFRLAQPDFDAFKSITLSQPLKQSLPPKKEAMKKALDEYAQILTYGAAEYTTAANFQIAMLYHQLAADLMSSERPAGLSGIELEQYNILLEEQADPFDDKAIHVLAANANLVRQGLYDDWVRKSFVALAKLSPGRYNRQEQLEPVVSAIY
;
A
#
# COMPACT_ATOMS: atom_id res chain seq x y z
N ALA A 1 10.69 60.71 -20.35
CA ALA A 1 9.53 60.83 -19.43
C ALA A 1 9.96 60.62 -17.97
N ILE A 2 10.47 59.44 -17.60
CA ILE A 2 10.93 59.13 -16.22
C ILE A 2 11.94 60.16 -15.69
N ALA A 3 13.05 60.41 -16.41
CA ALA A 3 14.07 61.37 -15.97
C ALA A 3 13.53 62.79 -15.72
N THR A 4 12.56 63.24 -16.53
CA THR A 4 11.90 64.55 -16.34
C THR A 4 10.98 64.55 -15.12
N ALA A 5 10.29 63.43 -14.87
CA ALA A 5 9.45 63.25 -13.70
C ALA A 5 10.28 63.13 -12.41
N GLU A 6 11.45 62.47 -12.44
CA GLU A 6 12.37 62.38 -11.30
C GLU A 6 12.89 63.74 -10.86
N ILE A 7 13.25 64.61 -11.81
CA ILE A 7 13.64 66.00 -11.54
C ILE A 7 12.50 66.71 -10.81
N LEU A 8 11.25 66.57 -11.28
CA LEU A 8 10.09 67.22 -10.69
C LEU A 8 9.72 66.65 -9.31
N ALA A 9 9.91 65.34 -9.10
CA ALA A 9 9.63 64.66 -7.84
C ALA A 9 10.60 65.04 -6.71
N HIS A 10 11.82 65.50 -7.04
CA HIS A 10 12.89 65.84 -6.09
C HIS A 10 13.25 67.34 -6.06
N LEU A 11 12.37 68.22 -6.58
CA LEU A 11 12.61 69.67 -6.57
C LEU A 11 12.77 70.23 -5.15
N GLN A 12 13.64 71.23 -5.02
CA GLN A 12 13.74 72.08 -3.83
C GLN A 12 13.57 73.56 -4.23
N PRO A 13 12.51 74.26 -3.75
CA PRO A 13 11.42 73.75 -2.90
C PRO A 13 10.53 72.71 -3.63
N PRO A 14 9.81 71.85 -2.88
CA PRO A 14 9.00 70.77 -3.46
C PRO A 14 7.91 71.30 -4.39
N ALA A 15 7.65 70.56 -5.47
CA ALA A 15 6.57 70.85 -6.39
C ALA A 15 5.19 70.78 -5.69
N PRO A 16 4.17 71.51 -6.18
CA PRO A 16 2.79 71.36 -5.71
C PRO A 16 2.34 69.89 -5.69
N GLU A 17 1.60 69.47 -4.67
CA GLU A 17 1.25 68.07 -4.43
C GLU A 17 0.65 67.36 -5.65
N LYS A 18 -0.24 68.03 -6.38
CA LYS A 18 -0.84 67.49 -7.62
C LYS A 18 0.20 67.20 -8.70
N GLN A 19 1.20 68.06 -8.86
CA GLN A 19 2.28 67.87 -9.85
C GLN A 19 3.26 66.80 -9.38
N SER A 20 3.58 66.78 -8.09
CA SER A 20 4.39 65.73 -7.46
C SER A 20 3.75 64.35 -7.63
N LEU A 21 2.44 64.22 -7.37
CA LEU A 21 1.68 62.99 -7.59
C LEU A 21 1.74 62.54 -9.06
N GLN A 22 1.54 63.45 -10.02
CA GLN A 22 1.63 63.10 -11.44
C GLN A 22 3.04 62.63 -11.84
N ALA A 23 4.09 63.25 -11.30
CA ALA A 23 5.46 62.77 -11.50
C ALA A 23 5.66 61.37 -10.91
N TRP A 24 5.21 61.11 -9.67
CA TRP A 24 5.32 59.79 -9.06
C TRP A 24 4.53 58.71 -9.81
N LYS A 25 3.35 59.03 -10.35
CA LYS A 25 2.58 58.13 -11.23
C LYS A 25 3.40 57.74 -12.46
N VAL A 26 3.99 58.72 -13.16
CA VAL A 26 4.82 58.48 -14.36
C VAL A 26 6.10 57.70 -14.04
N ILE A 27 6.75 57.98 -12.90
CA ILE A 27 7.94 57.25 -12.45
C ILE A 27 7.58 55.80 -12.16
N ALA A 28 6.54 55.55 -11.36
CA ALA A 28 6.15 54.22 -10.94
C ALA A 28 5.76 53.34 -12.14
N ASP A 29 4.90 53.84 -13.03
CA ASP A 29 4.50 53.12 -14.25
C ASP A 29 5.69 52.89 -15.19
N GLY A 30 6.55 53.88 -15.37
CA GLY A 30 7.74 53.74 -16.19
C GLY A 30 8.74 52.71 -15.65
N GLN A 31 8.98 52.69 -14.34
CA GLN A 31 9.84 51.68 -13.69
C GLN A 31 9.26 50.27 -13.83
N PHE A 32 7.93 50.13 -13.66
CA PHE A 32 7.24 48.85 -13.81
C PHE A 32 7.35 48.31 -15.24
N ASP A 33 7.16 49.16 -16.24
CA ASP A 33 7.23 48.81 -17.66
C ASP A 33 8.66 48.45 -18.09
N LEU A 34 9.68 49.05 -17.46
CA LEU A 34 11.10 48.71 -17.65
C LEU A 34 11.53 47.44 -16.90
N GLY A 35 10.63 46.78 -16.17
CA GLY A 35 10.94 45.59 -15.38
C GLY A 35 11.71 45.87 -14.08
N GLN A 36 11.82 47.13 -13.66
CA GLN A 36 12.51 47.55 -12.42
C GLN A 36 11.56 47.40 -11.22
N ALA A 37 11.20 46.15 -10.90
CA ALA A 37 10.11 45.84 -9.99
C ALA A 37 10.33 46.35 -8.55
N GLU A 38 11.57 46.37 -8.04
CA GLU A 38 11.90 46.95 -6.72
C GLU A 38 11.72 48.47 -6.68
N ALA A 39 12.22 49.17 -7.70
CA ALA A 39 12.07 50.62 -7.81
C ALA A 39 10.60 51.01 -7.97
N ALA A 40 9.86 50.25 -8.80
CA ALA A 40 8.43 50.44 -9.01
C ALA A 40 7.64 50.28 -7.70
N GLU A 41 7.97 49.29 -6.86
CA GLU A 41 7.34 49.09 -5.55
C GLU A 41 7.46 50.34 -4.66
N ILE A 42 8.67 50.91 -4.57
CA ILE A 42 8.93 52.14 -3.79
C ILE A 42 8.10 53.30 -4.32
N SER A 43 8.08 53.48 -5.65
CA SER A 43 7.34 54.57 -6.29
C SER A 43 5.83 54.40 -6.17
N TYR A 44 5.29 53.19 -6.27
CA TYR A 44 3.87 52.92 -6.04
C TYR A 44 3.46 53.15 -4.59
N ASN A 45 4.27 52.75 -3.61
CA ASN A 45 4.04 53.11 -2.20
C ASN A 45 3.99 54.63 -2.02
N LYS A 46 4.83 55.38 -2.75
CA LYS A 46 4.80 56.84 -2.72
C LYS A 46 3.50 57.39 -3.33
N VAL A 47 3.05 56.88 -4.48
CA VAL A 47 1.75 57.24 -5.07
C VAL A 47 0.59 56.96 -4.10
N LEU A 48 0.61 55.81 -3.43
CA LEU A 48 -0.45 55.39 -2.50
C LEU A 48 -0.46 56.17 -1.18
N SER A 49 0.61 56.91 -0.86
CA SER A 49 0.67 57.79 0.32
C SER A 49 -0.16 59.08 0.19
N TYR A 50 -0.67 59.40 -1.00
CA TYR A 50 -1.55 60.55 -1.23
C TYR A 50 -3.00 60.19 -0.95
N ASP A 51 -3.75 61.07 -0.28
CA ASP A 51 -5.15 60.86 0.11
C ASP A 51 -6.16 61.50 -0.86
N SER A 52 -7.45 61.24 -0.62
CA SER A 52 -8.55 61.90 -1.32
C SER A 52 -8.56 63.41 -1.04
N PRO A 53 -8.86 64.28 -2.04
CA PRO A 53 -9.33 63.98 -3.39
C PRO A 53 -8.22 63.88 -4.46
N LEU A 54 -6.94 63.86 -4.07
CA LEU A 54 -5.82 63.82 -5.03
C LEU A 54 -5.70 62.47 -5.73
N LEU A 55 -6.02 61.39 -5.00
CA LEU A 55 -6.09 60.03 -5.50
C LEU A 55 -7.50 59.50 -5.26
N SER A 56 -8.23 59.18 -6.33
CA SER A 56 -9.56 58.57 -6.20
C SER A 56 -9.47 57.12 -5.71
N ASP A 57 -10.57 56.57 -5.20
CA ASP A 57 -10.61 55.18 -4.73
C ASP A 57 -10.33 54.18 -5.87
N ASP A 58 -10.83 54.44 -7.08
CA ASP A 58 -10.54 53.62 -8.27
C ASP A 58 -9.06 53.68 -8.67
N GLU A 59 -8.45 54.87 -8.66
CA GLU A 59 -7.02 55.01 -8.92
C GLU A 59 -6.19 54.31 -7.85
N ARG A 60 -6.57 54.45 -6.58
CA ARG A 60 -5.91 53.77 -5.45
C ARG A 60 -5.95 52.26 -5.65
N LYS A 61 -7.10 51.69 -6.00
CA LYS A 61 -7.22 50.25 -6.28
C LYS A 61 -6.30 49.82 -7.43
N ASN A 62 -6.29 50.57 -8.53
CA ASN A 62 -5.40 50.27 -9.67
C ASN A 62 -3.91 50.32 -9.29
N TYR A 63 -3.50 51.29 -8.47
CA TYR A 63 -2.11 51.37 -8.01
C TYR A 63 -1.76 50.33 -6.94
N GLN A 64 -2.71 49.90 -6.12
CA GLN A 64 -2.54 48.73 -5.23
C GLN A 64 -2.34 47.45 -6.04
N GLU A 65 -3.08 47.27 -7.13
CA GLU A 65 -2.89 46.14 -8.04
C GLU A 65 -1.52 46.17 -8.73
N ARG A 66 -1.05 47.36 -9.17
CA ARG A 66 0.30 47.53 -9.73
C ARG A 66 1.41 47.32 -8.70
N LEU A 67 1.19 47.73 -7.44
CA LEU A 67 2.09 47.44 -6.33
C LEU A 67 2.21 45.93 -6.11
N ALA A 68 1.08 45.21 -6.03
CA ALA A 68 1.04 43.76 -5.92
C ALA A 68 1.77 43.08 -7.08
N ALA A 69 1.54 43.53 -8.32
CA ALA A 69 2.21 43.02 -9.51
C ALA A 69 3.73 43.27 -9.49
N SER A 70 4.17 44.39 -8.91
CA SER A 70 5.60 44.71 -8.74
C SER A 70 6.26 43.74 -7.76
N ILE A 71 5.64 43.48 -6.61
CA ILE A 71 6.14 42.52 -5.61
C ILE A 71 6.14 41.10 -6.20
N TYR A 72 5.09 40.71 -6.92
CA TYR A 72 5.01 39.41 -7.59
C TYR A 72 6.13 39.24 -8.64
N LYS A 73 6.44 40.28 -9.43
CA LYS A 73 7.56 40.26 -10.38
C LYS A 73 8.92 40.06 -9.69
N GLN A 74 9.13 40.66 -8.51
CA GLN A 74 10.35 40.41 -7.73
C GLN A 74 10.45 38.94 -7.32
N ALA A 75 9.34 38.34 -6.88
CA ALA A 75 9.29 36.91 -6.55
C ALA A 75 9.64 36.02 -7.75
N SER A 76 9.08 36.32 -8.93
CA SER A 76 9.41 35.63 -10.18
C SER A 76 10.88 35.78 -10.56
N HIS A 77 11.51 36.93 -10.31
CA HIS A 77 12.95 37.12 -10.53
C HIS A 77 13.77 36.19 -9.63
N TRP A 78 13.47 36.15 -8.33
CA TRP A 78 14.15 35.26 -7.38
C TRP A 78 13.96 33.78 -7.75
N GLN A 79 12.77 33.41 -8.23
CA GLN A 79 12.51 32.06 -8.73
C GLN A 79 13.37 31.72 -9.95
N GLN A 80 13.56 32.66 -10.90
CA GLN A 80 14.38 32.46 -12.10
C GLN A 80 15.87 32.27 -11.77
N VAL A 81 16.36 32.90 -10.71
CA VAL A 81 17.74 32.71 -10.24
C VAL A 81 17.87 31.55 -9.25
N HIS A 82 16.81 30.74 -9.08
CA HIS A 82 16.73 29.58 -8.20
C HIS A 82 16.98 29.88 -6.71
N ASP A 83 16.73 31.11 -6.26
CA ASP A 83 16.70 31.45 -4.83
C ASP A 83 15.29 31.23 -4.28
N THR A 84 15.01 29.97 -3.91
CA THR A 84 13.73 29.55 -3.36
C THR A 84 13.34 30.36 -2.12
N SER A 85 14.31 30.70 -1.25
CA SER A 85 14.01 31.41 0.01
C SER A 85 13.53 32.84 -0.25
N GLN A 86 14.23 33.57 -1.12
CA GLN A 86 13.85 34.93 -1.46
C GLN A 86 12.57 34.97 -2.30
N ALA A 87 12.39 34.03 -3.22
CA ALA A 87 11.17 33.92 -4.02
C ALA A 87 9.93 33.70 -3.15
N VAL A 88 9.98 32.72 -2.23
CA VAL A 88 8.87 32.44 -1.29
C VAL A 88 8.56 33.67 -0.44
N ARG A 89 9.59 34.34 0.11
CA ARG A 89 9.39 35.57 0.89
C ARG A 89 8.70 36.65 0.06
N ALA A 90 9.17 36.89 -1.16
CA ALA A 90 8.60 37.91 -2.03
C ALA A 90 7.15 37.56 -2.46
N TYR A 91 6.84 36.29 -2.71
CA TYR A 91 5.46 35.86 -2.98
C TYR A 91 4.54 36.11 -1.78
N MET A 92 4.95 35.70 -0.57
CA MET A 92 4.14 35.91 0.64
C MET A 92 3.90 37.41 0.94
N ARG A 93 4.86 38.29 0.61
CA ARG A 93 4.71 39.75 0.75
C ARG A 93 3.54 40.33 -0.05
N VAL A 94 3.09 39.68 -1.13
CA VAL A 94 1.93 40.16 -1.90
C VAL A 94 0.69 40.22 -1.02
N GLY A 95 0.44 39.17 -0.24
CA GLY A 95 -0.67 39.08 0.71
C GLY A 95 -0.53 39.99 1.92
N GLU A 96 0.70 40.19 2.40
CA GLU A 96 1.00 41.08 3.53
C GLU A 96 0.81 42.56 3.17
N VAL A 97 1.27 42.96 1.99
CA VAL A 97 1.27 44.37 1.55
C VAL A 97 -0.03 44.75 0.86
N VAL A 98 -0.62 43.85 0.07
CA VAL A 98 -1.86 44.10 -0.68
C VAL A 98 -2.86 42.93 -0.53
N PRO A 99 -3.45 42.72 0.67
CA PRO A 99 -4.28 41.55 0.98
C PRO A 99 -5.51 41.36 0.06
N GLN A 100 -6.05 42.46 -0.48
CA GLN A 100 -7.23 42.48 -1.34
C GLN A 100 -6.91 42.25 -2.82
N SER A 101 -5.63 42.10 -3.18
CA SER A 101 -5.22 41.89 -4.56
C SER A 101 -5.69 40.53 -5.07
N PRO A 102 -6.21 40.42 -6.31
CA PRO A 102 -6.42 39.13 -6.97
C PRO A 102 -5.14 38.30 -7.12
N LEU A 103 -3.96 38.92 -7.02
CA LEU A 103 -2.66 38.23 -7.05
C LEU A 103 -2.29 37.56 -5.73
N HIS A 104 -2.96 37.90 -4.61
CA HIS A 104 -2.66 37.32 -3.31
C HIS A 104 -2.81 35.78 -3.31
N PRO A 105 -3.96 35.19 -3.67
CA PRO A 105 -4.09 33.74 -3.72
C PRO A 105 -3.10 33.09 -4.71
N LEU A 106 -2.85 33.73 -5.86
CA LEU A 106 -1.88 33.21 -6.83
C LEU A 106 -0.46 33.17 -6.24
N ALA A 107 -0.04 34.24 -5.56
CA ALA A 107 1.27 34.34 -4.95
C ALA A 107 1.47 33.30 -3.83
N GLU A 108 0.51 33.10 -2.94
CA GLU A 108 0.60 32.06 -1.90
C GLU A 108 0.69 30.65 -2.51
N PHE A 109 -0.10 30.39 -3.55
CA PHE A 109 -0.07 29.09 -4.24
C PHE A 109 1.27 28.84 -4.94
N ASP A 110 1.84 29.86 -5.58
CA ASP A 110 3.15 29.79 -6.24
C ASP A 110 4.28 29.60 -5.22
N ALA A 111 4.22 30.31 -4.08
CA ALA A 111 5.16 30.12 -2.97
C ALA A 111 5.14 28.67 -2.47
N ALA A 112 3.95 28.12 -2.20
CA ALA A 112 3.81 26.74 -1.77
C ALA A 112 4.30 25.74 -2.84
N THR A 113 3.97 25.98 -4.11
CA THR A 113 4.40 25.12 -5.22
C THR A 113 5.92 25.14 -5.39
N LEU A 114 6.56 26.29 -5.24
CA LEU A 114 8.01 26.42 -5.29
C LEU A 114 8.68 25.62 -4.17
N LEU A 115 8.16 25.69 -2.94
CA LEU A 115 8.66 24.89 -1.82
C LEU A 115 8.52 23.39 -2.06
N LEU A 116 7.40 22.93 -2.64
CA LEU A 116 7.22 21.52 -2.99
C LEU A 116 8.25 21.05 -4.03
N ASN A 117 8.49 21.86 -5.06
CA ASN A 117 9.46 21.54 -6.10
C ASN A 117 10.90 21.51 -5.58
N ASP A 118 11.21 22.34 -4.57
CA ASP A 118 12.50 22.37 -3.88
C ASP A 118 12.64 21.25 -2.82
N GLY A 119 11.60 20.44 -2.61
CA GLY A 119 11.58 19.37 -1.60
C GLY A 119 11.36 19.86 -0.17
N GLN A 120 11.04 21.14 0.03
CA GLN A 120 10.74 21.74 1.33
C GLN A 120 9.28 21.49 1.76
N TYR A 121 8.91 20.22 1.85
CA TYR A 121 7.53 19.79 2.10
C TYR A 121 6.96 20.32 3.42
N ALA A 122 7.75 20.29 4.49
CA ALA A 122 7.32 20.78 5.81
C ALA A 122 6.98 22.29 5.79
N SER A 123 7.73 23.09 5.03
CA SER A 123 7.46 24.53 4.89
C SER A 123 6.23 24.81 4.01
N ALA A 124 5.95 23.95 3.03
CA ALA A 124 4.83 24.12 2.12
C ALA A 124 3.46 23.87 2.79
N ILE A 125 3.39 22.89 3.69
CA ILE A 125 2.15 22.47 4.38
C ILE A 125 1.37 23.67 4.98
N PRO A 126 1.94 24.50 5.87
CA PRO A 126 1.17 25.57 6.50
C PRO A 126 0.65 26.60 5.50
N ILE A 127 1.36 26.84 4.39
CA ILE A 127 0.92 27.75 3.33
C ILE A 127 -0.26 27.15 2.58
N LEU A 128 -0.20 25.87 2.20
CA LEU A 128 -1.30 25.16 1.52
C LEU A 128 -2.56 25.06 2.41
N GLU A 129 -2.39 24.78 3.70
CA GLU A 129 -3.49 24.73 4.65
C GLU A 129 -4.13 26.10 4.88
N SER A 130 -3.30 27.15 4.97
CA SER A 130 -3.76 28.54 5.05
C SER A 130 -4.55 28.92 3.80
N PHE A 131 -3.99 28.65 2.62
CA PHE A 131 -4.62 28.93 1.33
C PHE A 131 -6.02 28.31 1.24
N ARG A 132 -6.14 27.00 1.55
CA ARG A 132 -7.43 26.28 1.52
C ARG A 132 -8.47 26.90 2.47
N ARG A 133 -8.02 27.43 3.62
CA ARG A 133 -8.90 28.05 4.62
C ARG A 133 -9.31 29.47 4.25
N GLN A 134 -8.40 30.26 3.71
CA GLN A 134 -8.62 31.66 3.36
C GLN A 134 -9.39 31.82 2.04
N PHE A 135 -9.18 30.92 1.09
CA PHE A 135 -9.75 31.00 -0.25
C PHE A 135 -10.55 29.74 -0.61
N PRO A 136 -11.57 29.32 0.17
CA PRO A 136 -12.25 28.03 -0.01
C PRO A 136 -12.91 27.84 -1.38
N ASP A 137 -13.39 28.93 -2.00
CA ASP A 137 -14.06 28.90 -3.31
C ASP A 137 -13.10 29.12 -4.50
N HIS A 138 -11.79 29.24 -4.25
CA HIS A 138 -10.82 29.51 -5.32
C HIS A 138 -10.57 28.25 -6.18
N GLU A 139 -10.51 28.42 -7.50
CA GLU A 139 -10.38 27.33 -8.48
C GLU A 139 -9.18 26.40 -8.22
N LEU A 140 -8.08 26.96 -7.70
CA LEU A 140 -6.86 26.20 -7.37
C LEU A 140 -7.05 25.17 -6.24
N ASN A 141 -8.11 25.26 -5.44
CA ASN A 141 -8.43 24.25 -4.42
C ASN A 141 -8.65 22.86 -5.00
N LYS A 142 -9.04 22.75 -6.27
CA LYS A 142 -9.15 21.48 -7.00
C LYS A 142 -7.85 20.68 -7.02
N THR A 143 -6.69 21.35 -6.89
CA THR A 143 -5.37 20.72 -6.88
C THR A 143 -4.75 20.58 -5.48
N MET A 144 -5.42 21.09 -4.44
CA MET A 144 -4.84 21.13 -3.09
C MET A 144 -4.65 19.75 -2.50
N SER A 145 -5.59 18.83 -2.70
CA SER A 145 -5.48 17.50 -2.09
C SER A 145 -4.25 16.74 -2.59
N ALA A 146 -3.93 16.84 -3.89
CA ALA A 146 -2.72 16.23 -4.44
C ALA A 146 -1.44 16.83 -3.84
N LYS A 147 -1.38 18.16 -3.71
CA LYS A 147 -0.21 18.87 -3.16
C LYS A 147 -0.02 18.58 -1.66
N LEU A 148 -1.09 18.67 -0.87
CA LEU A 148 -1.05 18.36 0.56
C LEU A 148 -0.80 16.87 0.81
N GLY A 149 -1.42 15.97 0.05
CA GLY A 149 -1.18 14.52 0.13
C GLY A 149 0.29 14.18 -0.06
N LEU A 150 0.91 14.69 -1.13
CA LEU A 150 2.35 14.54 -1.37
C LEU A 150 3.20 15.12 -0.22
N ALA A 151 2.90 16.35 0.22
CA ALA A 151 3.68 17.01 1.27
C ALA A 151 3.60 16.25 2.61
N TYR A 152 2.41 15.77 2.97
CA TYR A 152 2.18 14.95 4.16
C TYR A 152 2.89 13.60 4.07
N GLU A 153 2.82 12.93 2.93
CA GLU A 153 3.51 11.66 2.73
C GLU A 153 5.03 11.81 2.86
N LYS A 154 5.61 12.82 2.21
CA LYS A 154 7.06 13.09 2.26
C LYS A 154 7.55 13.51 3.65
N THR A 155 6.67 14.06 4.47
CA THR A 155 6.93 14.38 5.88
C THR A 155 6.51 13.26 6.85
N ARG A 156 6.08 12.10 6.31
CA ARG A 156 5.60 10.93 7.08
C ARG A 156 4.38 11.19 7.96
N ASN A 157 3.62 12.24 7.67
CA ASN A 157 2.30 12.44 8.26
C ASN A 157 1.27 11.58 7.51
N TYR A 158 1.41 10.26 7.63
CA TYR A 158 0.67 9.28 6.83
C TYR A 158 -0.86 9.36 7.05
N SER A 159 -1.31 9.71 8.26
CA SER A 159 -2.75 9.85 8.54
C SER A 159 -3.38 11.04 7.79
N ALA A 160 -2.68 12.18 7.75
CA ALA A 160 -3.13 13.33 6.98
C ALA A 160 -3.03 13.06 5.47
N ALA A 161 -1.94 12.42 5.02
CA ALA A 161 -1.78 12.02 3.62
C ALA A 161 -2.92 11.11 3.15
N ALA A 162 -3.23 10.05 3.91
CA ALA A 162 -4.34 9.13 3.62
C ALA A 162 -5.67 9.88 3.46
N SER A 163 -5.94 10.86 4.33
CA SER A 163 -7.17 11.66 4.28
C SER A 163 -7.24 12.56 3.03
N GLU A 164 -6.10 13.01 2.50
CA GLU A 164 -6.06 13.77 1.25
C GLU A 164 -6.23 12.86 0.03
N PHE A 165 -5.62 11.69 0.00
CA PHE A 165 -5.79 10.72 -1.08
C PHE A 165 -7.20 10.12 -1.12
N GLU A 166 -7.84 9.89 0.02
CA GLU A 166 -9.25 9.50 0.10
C GLU A 166 -10.17 10.55 -0.56
N LYS A 167 -9.92 11.85 -0.30
CA LYS A 167 -10.67 12.94 -0.97
C LYS A 167 -10.45 12.93 -2.48
N ILE A 168 -9.21 12.68 -2.94
CA ILE A 168 -8.93 12.56 -4.39
C ILE A 168 -9.75 11.41 -4.97
N ALA A 169 -9.81 10.27 -4.29
CA ALA A 169 -10.59 9.14 -4.73
C ALA A 169 -12.09 9.48 -4.87
N ASP A 170 -12.67 10.04 -3.83
CA ASP A 170 -14.10 10.38 -3.79
C ASP A 170 -14.50 11.40 -4.87
N GLN A 171 -13.64 12.38 -5.13
CA GLN A 171 -13.88 13.41 -6.12
C GLN A 171 -13.75 12.92 -7.57
N ASN A 172 -13.04 11.81 -7.79
CA ASN A 172 -12.71 11.31 -9.12
C ASN A 172 -13.41 10.00 -9.51
N LEU A 173 -14.25 9.44 -8.63
CA LEU A 173 -14.88 8.14 -8.85
C LEU A 173 -15.63 8.03 -10.19
N GLN A 174 -16.29 9.12 -10.63
CA GLN A 174 -17.02 9.16 -11.90
C GLN A 174 -16.20 9.74 -13.06
N SER A 175 -15.42 10.79 -12.80
CA SER A 175 -14.71 11.56 -13.83
C SER A 175 -13.40 10.90 -14.26
N ASN A 176 -12.70 10.24 -13.34
CA ASN A 176 -11.45 9.54 -13.58
C ASN A 176 -11.31 8.32 -12.64
N PRO A 177 -12.00 7.20 -12.95
CA PRO A 177 -12.01 6.02 -12.09
C PRO A 177 -10.64 5.43 -11.80
N GLU A 178 -9.68 5.54 -12.72
CA GLU A 178 -8.32 5.02 -12.52
C GLU A 178 -7.57 5.81 -11.44
N LEU A 179 -7.61 7.14 -11.50
CA LEU A 179 -7.06 7.98 -10.44
C LEU A 179 -7.76 7.71 -9.10
N ALA A 180 -9.07 7.47 -9.13
CA ALA A 180 -9.82 7.17 -7.92
C ALA A 180 -9.38 5.83 -7.30
N ARG A 181 -9.18 4.82 -8.14
CA ARG A 181 -8.67 3.50 -7.75
C ARG A 181 -7.30 3.61 -7.09
N GLU A 182 -6.33 4.21 -7.78
CA GLU A 182 -4.96 4.37 -7.28
C GLU A 182 -4.93 5.18 -5.97
N SER A 183 -5.70 6.27 -5.92
CA SER A 183 -5.73 7.13 -4.72
C SER A 183 -6.37 6.43 -3.52
N LEU A 184 -7.42 5.62 -3.73
CA LEU A 184 -8.09 4.91 -2.64
C LEU A 184 -7.19 3.81 -2.07
N LEU A 185 -6.52 3.04 -2.94
CA LEU A 185 -5.57 2.02 -2.50
C LEU A 185 -4.41 2.65 -1.72
N HIS A 186 -3.83 3.72 -2.25
CA HIS A 186 -2.75 4.45 -1.58
C HIS A 186 -3.21 5.03 -0.23
N ALA A 187 -4.45 5.53 -0.12
CA ALA A 187 -5.00 5.98 1.15
C ALA A 187 -5.11 4.85 2.19
N ALA A 188 -5.48 3.64 1.77
CA ALA A 188 -5.53 2.46 2.64
C ALA A 188 -4.12 2.07 3.13
N ASP A 189 -3.15 2.01 2.21
CA ASP A 189 -1.75 1.70 2.52
C ASP A 189 -1.13 2.73 3.47
N LEU A 190 -1.38 4.03 3.24
CA LEU A 190 -0.94 5.10 4.12
C LEU A 190 -1.59 5.00 5.51
N SER A 191 -2.87 4.63 5.60
CA SER A 191 -3.53 4.41 6.89
C SER A 191 -2.93 3.22 7.65
N SER A 192 -2.54 2.17 6.93
CA SER A 192 -1.79 1.03 7.49
C SER A 192 -0.42 1.46 8.02
N GLN A 193 0.34 2.24 7.24
CA GLN A 193 1.63 2.82 7.65
C GLN A 193 1.51 3.81 8.82
N ALA A 194 0.36 4.48 8.96
CA ALA A 194 0.03 5.35 10.09
C ALA A 194 -0.29 4.58 11.39
N HIS A 195 -0.23 3.24 11.38
CA HIS A 195 -0.68 2.38 12.47
C HIS A 195 -2.16 2.60 12.84
N GLN A 196 -3.01 2.85 11.84
CA GLN A 196 -4.46 3.03 11.99
C GLN A 196 -5.20 1.85 11.34
N PRO A 197 -5.13 0.63 11.93
CA PRO A 197 -5.64 -0.59 11.30
C PRO A 197 -7.15 -0.54 11.01
N ASP A 198 -7.95 0.07 11.90
CA ASP A 198 -9.40 0.19 11.71
C ASP A 198 -9.75 1.11 10.54
N LYS A 199 -8.99 2.19 10.36
CA LYS A 199 -9.16 3.09 9.21
C LYS A 199 -8.70 2.41 7.92
N ALA A 200 -7.57 1.72 7.96
CA ALA A 200 -7.05 0.98 6.81
C ALA A 200 -8.03 -0.10 6.35
N SER A 201 -8.61 -0.88 7.27
CA SER A 201 -9.59 -1.92 6.92
C SER A 201 -10.85 -1.32 6.29
N LEU A 202 -11.38 -0.20 6.80
CA LEU A 202 -12.50 0.50 6.16
C LEU A 202 -12.18 0.94 4.72
N LEU A 203 -10.96 1.45 4.48
CA LEU A 203 -10.54 1.87 3.15
C LEU A 203 -10.29 0.69 2.20
N TYR A 204 -9.68 -0.40 2.67
CA TYR A 204 -9.56 -1.63 1.88
C TYR A 204 -10.92 -2.22 1.55
N THR A 205 -11.87 -2.25 2.50
CA THR A 205 -13.25 -2.69 2.23
C THR A 205 -13.90 -1.83 1.15
N LYS A 206 -13.80 -0.50 1.26
CA LYS A 206 -14.28 0.42 0.22
C LYS A 206 -13.62 0.15 -1.13
N TYR A 207 -12.32 -0.15 -1.15
CA TYR A 207 -11.59 -0.48 -2.37
C TYR A 207 -12.11 -1.75 -3.03
N VAL A 208 -12.17 -2.87 -2.30
CA VAL A 208 -12.60 -4.16 -2.86
C VAL A 208 -14.07 -4.14 -3.29
N ASP A 209 -14.93 -3.36 -2.63
CA ASP A 209 -16.33 -3.18 -3.03
C ASP A 209 -16.47 -2.38 -4.33
N THR A 210 -15.54 -1.44 -4.59
CA THR A 210 -15.63 -0.49 -5.70
C THR A 210 -14.86 -0.94 -6.94
N PHE A 211 -13.68 -1.53 -6.76
CA PHE A 211 -12.74 -1.84 -7.84
C PHE A 211 -12.40 -3.33 -7.87
N LYS A 212 -12.72 -4.00 -8.98
CA LYS A 212 -12.45 -5.43 -9.18
C LYS A 212 -11.20 -5.73 -10.03
N HIS A 213 -10.59 -4.69 -10.59
CA HIS A 213 -9.40 -4.77 -11.44
C HIS A 213 -8.37 -3.72 -11.02
N PRO A 214 -7.06 -3.98 -11.20
CA PRO A 214 -6.49 -5.25 -11.65
C PRO A 214 -6.58 -6.33 -10.55
N ALA A 215 -6.71 -7.60 -10.94
CA ALA A 215 -6.89 -8.71 -10.00
C ALA A 215 -5.78 -8.82 -8.92
N THR A 216 -4.56 -8.35 -9.23
CA THR A 216 -3.46 -8.36 -8.25
C THR A 216 -3.69 -7.38 -7.11
N ASP A 217 -4.11 -6.14 -7.40
CA ASP A 217 -4.37 -5.13 -6.37
C ASP A 217 -5.59 -5.50 -5.54
N LEU A 218 -6.63 -6.08 -6.17
CA LEU A 218 -7.78 -6.65 -5.47
C LEU A 218 -7.35 -7.73 -4.48
N ALA A 219 -6.54 -8.70 -4.92
CA ALA A 219 -6.08 -9.78 -4.05
C ALA A 219 -5.20 -9.28 -2.89
N GLU A 220 -4.38 -8.23 -3.08
CA GLU A 220 -3.63 -7.64 -1.96
C GLU A 220 -4.53 -6.94 -0.95
N ALA A 221 -5.53 -6.18 -1.40
CA ALA A 221 -6.50 -5.55 -0.52
C ALA A 221 -7.31 -6.60 0.29
N GLU A 222 -7.74 -7.69 -0.36
CA GLU A 222 -8.39 -8.85 0.29
C GLU A 222 -7.45 -9.51 1.33
N ASN A 223 -6.16 -9.67 0.99
CA ASN A 223 -5.17 -10.21 1.92
C ASN A 223 -4.90 -9.28 3.12
N HIS A 224 -4.94 -7.95 2.93
CA HIS A 224 -4.87 -7.00 4.05
C HIS A 224 -6.08 -7.13 4.97
N LEU A 225 -7.29 -7.31 4.42
CA LEU A 225 -8.51 -7.55 5.20
C LEU A 225 -8.45 -8.89 5.95
N LEU A 226 -8.01 -9.97 5.28
CA LEU A 226 -7.75 -11.26 5.92
C LEU A 226 -6.82 -11.11 7.13
N GLN A 227 -5.69 -10.42 6.97
CA GLN A 227 -4.73 -10.21 8.08
C GLN A 227 -5.30 -9.36 9.22
N TYR A 228 -6.17 -8.40 8.90
CA TYR A 228 -6.86 -7.60 9.92
C TYR A 228 -7.82 -8.47 10.74
N TYR A 229 -8.68 -9.25 10.09
CA TYR A 229 -9.64 -10.11 10.77
C TYR A 229 -8.98 -11.32 11.47
N ASP A 230 -7.86 -11.83 10.94
CA ASP A 230 -7.03 -12.82 11.64
C ASP A 230 -6.55 -12.31 13.00
N LYS A 231 -6.11 -11.04 13.08
CA LYS A 231 -5.67 -10.43 14.35
C LYS A 231 -6.82 -10.22 15.32
N LEU A 232 -8.02 -9.97 14.82
CA LEU A 232 -9.23 -9.88 15.63
C LEU A 232 -9.80 -11.25 16.02
N GLN A 233 -9.28 -12.34 15.43
CA GLN A 233 -9.79 -13.70 15.59
C GLN A 233 -11.26 -13.85 15.16
N ASP A 234 -11.68 -13.06 14.17
CA ASP A 234 -13.02 -13.16 13.57
C ASP A 234 -13.02 -14.25 12.49
N THR A 235 -13.39 -15.46 12.88
CA THR A 235 -13.32 -16.65 12.01
C THR A 235 -14.22 -16.54 10.80
N ASP A 236 -15.41 -15.93 10.92
CA ASP A 236 -16.36 -15.81 9.83
C ASP A 236 -15.81 -14.89 8.73
N GLN A 237 -15.20 -13.78 9.13
CA GLN A 237 -14.54 -12.87 8.20
C GLN A 237 -13.27 -13.48 7.61
N VAL A 238 -12.49 -14.22 8.40
CA VAL A 238 -11.31 -14.94 7.90
C VAL A 238 -11.71 -15.91 6.80
N ASP A 239 -12.71 -16.77 7.02
CA ASP A 239 -13.17 -17.72 6.02
C ASP A 239 -13.72 -17.01 4.77
N HIS A 240 -14.45 -15.91 4.94
CA HIS A 240 -14.91 -15.09 3.84
C HIS A 240 -13.75 -14.61 2.94
N TRP A 241 -12.73 -13.96 3.52
CA TRP A 241 -11.60 -13.43 2.72
C TRP A 241 -10.72 -14.52 2.13
N LEU A 242 -10.59 -15.69 2.78
CA LEU A 242 -9.92 -16.85 2.18
C LEU A 242 -10.65 -17.30 0.90
N HIS A 243 -11.98 -17.36 0.92
CA HIS A 243 -12.77 -17.69 -0.26
C HIS A 243 -12.68 -16.62 -1.36
N GLU A 244 -12.69 -15.33 -0.99
CA GLU A 244 -12.53 -14.24 -1.97
C GLU A 244 -11.16 -14.30 -2.67
N LEU A 245 -10.06 -14.56 -1.96
CA LEU A 245 -8.73 -14.72 -2.58
C LEU A 245 -8.69 -15.85 -3.64
N ILE A 246 -9.35 -16.97 -3.37
CA ILE A 246 -9.49 -18.07 -4.34
C ILE A 246 -10.32 -17.62 -5.53
N ASN A 247 -11.45 -16.94 -5.26
CA ASN A 247 -12.36 -16.45 -6.29
C ASN A 247 -11.68 -15.43 -7.21
N THR A 248 -10.98 -14.44 -6.65
CA THR A 248 -10.20 -13.43 -7.38
C THR A 248 -9.18 -14.07 -8.31
N ASN A 249 -8.42 -15.08 -7.84
CA ASN A 249 -7.50 -15.81 -8.72
C ASN A 249 -8.23 -16.58 -9.85
N ASN A 250 -9.34 -17.23 -9.54
CA ASN A 250 -10.11 -18.00 -10.53
C ASN A 250 -10.73 -17.09 -11.61
N GLN A 251 -11.10 -15.87 -11.24
CA GLN A 251 -11.69 -14.87 -12.13
C GLN A 251 -10.63 -13.99 -12.84
N ALA A 252 -9.37 -14.03 -12.41
CA ALA A 252 -8.32 -13.14 -12.93
C ALA A 252 -8.06 -13.27 -14.44
N GLY A 253 -8.34 -14.44 -15.04
CA GLY A 253 -8.13 -14.66 -16.47
C GLY A 253 -6.69 -14.33 -16.91
N SER A 254 -6.54 -13.40 -17.87
CA SER A 254 -5.23 -12.92 -18.32
C SER A 254 -4.49 -12.02 -17.33
N GLU A 255 -5.17 -11.47 -16.32
CA GLU A 255 -4.57 -10.66 -15.25
C GLU A 255 -3.95 -11.50 -14.13
N GLY A 256 -4.11 -12.83 -14.19
CA GLY A 256 -3.58 -13.75 -13.18
C GLY A 256 -2.05 -13.71 -13.09
N THR A 257 -1.52 -13.34 -11.94
CA THR A 257 -0.07 -13.24 -11.68
C THR A 257 0.43 -14.41 -10.84
N ILE A 258 1.76 -14.50 -10.67
CA ILE A 258 2.35 -15.40 -9.66
C ILE A 258 1.79 -15.07 -8.27
N ARG A 259 1.53 -13.79 -8.01
CA ARG A 259 1.07 -13.32 -6.70
C ARG A 259 -0.38 -13.70 -6.41
N THR A 260 -1.30 -13.54 -7.36
CA THR A 260 -2.70 -14.00 -7.18
C THR A 260 -2.76 -15.51 -6.96
N ARG A 261 -1.98 -16.29 -7.71
CA ARG A 261 -1.87 -17.75 -7.52
C ARG A 261 -1.30 -18.12 -6.15
N TYR A 262 -0.28 -17.39 -5.69
CA TYR A 262 0.29 -17.60 -4.36
C TYR A 262 -0.73 -17.35 -3.24
N LEU A 263 -1.47 -16.24 -3.30
CA LEU A 263 -2.49 -15.91 -2.31
C LEU A 263 -3.66 -16.90 -2.33
N ALA A 264 -4.10 -17.34 -3.51
CA ALA A 264 -5.11 -18.39 -3.62
C ALA A 264 -4.63 -19.74 -3.06
N ALA A 265 -3.36 -20.11 -3.30
CA ALA A 265 -2.77 -21.33 -2.74
C ALA A 265 -2.68 -21.27 -1.21
N MET A 266 -2.27 -20.13 -0.65
CA MET A 266 -2.31 -19.88 0.79
C MET A 266 -3.73 -20.06 1.33
N ALA A 267 -4.70 -19.43 0.69
CA ALA A 267 -6.08 -19.47 1.14
C ALA A 267 -6.65 -20.89 1.11
N ALA A 268 -6.45 -21.62 0.00
CA ALA A 268 -6.87 -23.00 -0.14
C ALA A 268 -6.19 -23.93 0.87
N PHE A 269 -4.89 -23.72 1.16
CA PHE A 269 -4.17 -24.48 2.18
C PHE A 269 -4.75 -24.28 3.59
N ARG A 270 -5.11 -23.04 3.94
CA ARG A 270 -5.76 -22.75 5.23
C ARG A 270 -7.14 -23.38 5.32
N LEU A 271 -7.94 -23.30 4.25
CA LEU A 271 -9.28 -23.88 4.19
C LEU A 271 -9.29 -25.41 4.20
N ALA A 272 -8.22 -26.08 3.76
CA ALA A 272 -8.10 -27.55 3.81
C ALA A 272 -7.73 -28.09 5.20
N GLN A 273 -7.26 -27.24 6.12
CA GLN A 273 -6.79 -27.67 7.44
C GLN A 273 -7.92 -28.24 8.33
N PRO A 274 -9.12 -27.63 8.41
CA PRO A 274 -10.25 -28.21 9.17
C PRO A 274 -10.64 -29.61 8.71
N ASP A 275 -10.60 -29.90 7.41
CA ASP A 275 -10.94 -31.22 6.87
C ASP A 275 -9.86 -32.27 7.11
N PHE A 276 -8.59 -31.87 7.11
CA PHE A 276 -7.51 -32.70 7.62
C PHE A 276 -7.72 -33.07 9.10
N ASP A 277 -8.06 -32.09 9.93
CA ASP A 277 -8.27 -32.30 11.36
C ASP A 277 -9.53 -33.14 11.63
N ALA A 278 -10.60 -32.95 10.86
CA ALA A 278 -11.79 -33.77 10.90
C ALA A 278 -11.46 -35.24 10.57
N PHE A 279 -10.72 -35.51 9.49
CA PHE A 279 -10.25 -36.86 9.15
C PHE A 279 -9.42 -37.49 10.29
N LYS A 280 -8.50 -36.72 10.87
CA LYS A 280 -7.63 -37.17 11.96
C LYS A 280 -8.43 -37.50 13.22
N SER A 281 -9.51 -36.76 13.50
CA SER A 281 -10.33 -36.95 14.70
C SER A 281 -11.20 -38.23 14.66
N ILE A 282 -11.47 -38.79 13.47
CA ILE A 282 -12.30 -39.99 13.32
C ILE A 282 -11.52 -41.23 13.76
N THR A 283 -11.92 -41.85 14.87
CA THR A 283 -11.32 -43.09 15.39
C THR A 283 -11.90 -44.35 14.75
N LEU A 284 -11.07 -45.35 14.47
CA LEU A 284 -11.51 -46.67 14.02
C LEU A 284 -11.88 -47.56 15.21
N SER A 285 -13.13 -48.01 15.28
CA SER A 285 -13.69 -48.83 16.36
C SER A 285 -14.36 -50.09 15.80
N GLN A 286 -14.57 -51.10 16.65
CA GLN A 286 -15.31 -52.29 16.21
C GLN A 286 -16.82 -52.02 16.12
N PRO A 287 -17.51 -52.50 15.05
CA PRO A 287 -16.98 -53.25 13.91
C PRO A 287 -16.34 -52.34 12.84
N LEU A 288 -15.12 -52.67 12.40
CA LEU A 288 -14.32 -51.86 11.46
C LEU A 288 -15.06 -51.52 10.15
N LYS A 289 -15.93 -52.44 9.69
CA LYS A 289 -16.77 -52.24 8.49
C LYS A 289 -17.68 -51.00 8.59
N GLN A 290 -18.04 -50.57 9.81
CA GLN A 290 -18.86 -49.39 10.05
C GLN A 290 -18.03 -48.12 10.29
N SER A 291 -16.89 -48.22 10.99
CA SER A 291 -16.07 -47.04 11.33
C SER A 291 -15.13 -46.59 10.20
N LEU A 292 -14.74 -47.51 9.30
CA LEU A 292 -13.78 -47.21 8.22
C LEU A 292 -14.33 -46.32 7.11
N PRO A 293 -15.57 -46.52 6.59
CA PRO A 293 -16.09 -45.71 5.49
C PRO A 293 -16.13 -44.19 5.79
N PRO A 294 -16.64 -43.73 6.95
CA PRO A 294 -16.62 -42.30 7.28
C PRO A 294 -15.20 -41.71 7.31
N LYS A 295 -14.23 -42.46 7.85
CA LYS A 295 -12.82 -42.01 7.87
C LYS A 295 -12.23 -41.91 6.45
N LYS A 296 -12.51 -42.89 5.59
CA LYS A 296 -12.06 -42.86 4.19
C LYS A 296 -12.69 -41.72 3.39
N GLU A 297 -13.95 -41.38 3.66
CA GLU A 297 -14.61 -40.26 3.01
C GLU A 297 -14.00 -38.92 3.45
N ALA A 298 -13.77 -38.73 4.75
CA ALA A 298 -13.08 -37.53 5.26
C ALA A 298 -11.66 -37.41 4.69
N MET A 299 -10.93 -38.53 4.60
CA MET A 299 -9.61 -38.57 3.95
C MET A 299 -9.68 -38.15 2.49
N LYS A 300 -10.66 -38.67 1.74
CA LYS A 300 -10.84 -38.36 0.33
C LYS A 300 -11.09 -36.87 0.13
N LYS A 301 -11.96 -36.28 0.95
CA LYS A 301 -12.24 -34.84 0.91
C LYS A 301 -10.95 -34.02 1.09
N ALA A 302 -10.20 -34.29 2.16
CA ALA A 302 -8.94 -33.59 2.42
C ALA A 302 -7.89 -33.82 1.30
N LEU A 303 -7.79 -35.04 0.76
CA LEU A 303 -6.90 -35.34 -0.37
C LEU A 303 -7.26 -34.52 -1.61
N ASP A 304 -8.55 -34.43 -1.94
CA ASP A 304 -9.03 -33.68 -3.11
C ASP A 304 -8.71 -32.17 -2.95
N GLU A 305 -8.85 -31.62 -1.74
CA GLU A 305 -8.49 -30.23 -1.41
C GLU A 305 -6.99 -29.96 -1.50
N TYR A 306 -6.14 -30.80 -0.88
CA TYR A 306 -4.69 -30.62 -1.00
C TYR A 306 -4.18 -30.86 -2.43
N ALA A 307 -4.80 -31.75 -3.19
CA ALA A 307 -4.47 -31.94 -4.60
C ALA A 307 -4.81 -30.69 -5.43
N GLN A 308 -5.92 -30.02 -5.13
CA GLN A 308 -6.29 -28.76 -5.79
C GLN A 308 -5.23 -27.67 -5.57
N ILE A 309 -4.59 -27.62 -4.39
CA ILE A 309 -3.55 -26.62 -4.07
C ILE A 309 -2.35 -26.73 -5.02
N LEU A 310 -2.01 -27.95 -5.45
CA LEU A 310 -0.90 -28.20 -6.38
C LEU A 310 -1.12 -27.50 -7.74
N THR A 311 -2.38 -27.26 -8.12
CA THR A 311 -2.72 -26.63 -9.42
C THR A 311 -2.36 -25.15 -9.48
N TYR A 312 -2.21 -24.46 -8.34
CA TYR A 312 -1.78 -23.06 -8.29
C TYR A 312 -0.29 -22.88 -8.62
N GLY A 313 0.53 -23.93 -8.46
CA GLY A 313 1.96 -23.88 -8.76
C GLY A 313 2.79 -22.97 -7.85
N ALA A 314 2.27 -22.61 -6.67
CA ALA A 314 3.02 -21.87 -5.66
C ALA A 314 3.95 -22.82 -4.90
N ALA A 315 5.27 -22.65 -5.01
CA ALA A 315 6.26 -23.61 -4.53
C ALA A 315 6.10 -23.98 -3.04
N GLU A 316 5.95 -22.97 -2.17
CA GLU A 316 5.74 -23.15 -0.73
C GLU A 316 4.49 -23.98 -0.40
N TYR A 317 3.38 -23.72 -1.09
CA TYR A 317 2.13 -24.46 -0.86
C TYR A 317 2.10 -25.80 -1.59
N THR A 318 2.94 -25.98 -2.61
CA THR A 318 3.15 -27.28 -3.28
C THR A 318 3.87 -28.24 -2.34
N THR A 319 4.96 -27.80 -1.71
CA THR A 319 5.70 -28.62 -0.74
C THR A 319 4.88 -28.91 0.50
N ALA A 320 4.12 -27.92 0.98
CA ALA A 320 3.20 -28.07 2.10
C ALA A 320 2.09 -29.08 1.81
N ALA A 321 1.39 -28.94 0.68
CA ALA A 321 0.29 -29.82 0.30
C ALA A 321 0.77 -31.27 0.08
N ASN A 322 1.92 -31.47 -0.59
CA ASN A 322 2.51 -32.81 -0.72
C ASN A 322 2.81 -33.45 0.64
N PHE A 323 3.34 -32.68 1.59
CA PHE A 323 3.57 -33.18 2.94
C PHE A 323 2.24 -33.59 3.62
N GLN A 324 1.20 -32.76 3.53
CA GLN A 324 -0.11 -33.07 4.12
C GLN A 324 -0.78 -34.29 3.46
N ILE A 325 -0.70 -34.42 2.13
CA ILE A 325 -1.18 -35.60 1.40
C ILE A 325 -0.52 -36.88 1.93
N ALA A 326 0.80 -36.85 2.13
CA ALA A 326 1.50 -38.00 2.70
C ALA A 326 1.07 -38.29 4.15
N MET A 327 0.79 -37.25 4.94
CA MET A 327 0.34 -37.42 6.32
C MET A 327 -1.09 -37.97 6.42
N LEU A 328 -1.97 -37.64 5.47
CA LEU A 328 -3.28 -38.30 5.35
C LEU A 328 -3.11 -39.81 5.13
N TYR A 329 -2.23 -40.19 4.19
CA TYR A 329 -1.94 -41.61 3.90
C TYR A 329 -1.36 -42.35 5.10
N HIS A 330 -0.31 -41.79 5.71
CA HIS A 330 0.35 -42.42 6.85
C HIS A 330 -0.58 -42.52 8.07
N GLN A 331 -1.39 -41.49 8.34
CA GLN A 331 -2.32 -41.52 9.47
C GLN A 331 -3.36 -42.64 9.31
N LEU A 332 -3.91 -42.85 8.10
CA LEU A 332 -4.85 -43.97 7.87
C LEU A 332 -4.19 -45.33 8.09
N ALA A 333 -2.95 -45.52 7.61
CA ALA A 333 -2.19 -46.76 7.80
C ALA A 333 -1.97 -47.03 9.30
N ALA A 334 -1.51 -46.02 10.04
CA ALA A 334 -1.32 -46.10 11.49
C ALA A 334 -2.64 -46.41 12.23
N ASP A 335 -3.73 -45.74 11.85
CA ASP A 335 -5.03 -45.97 12.49
C ASP A 335 -5.56 -47.38 12.23
N LEU A 336 -5.36 -47.94 11.02
CA LEU A 336 -5.71 -49.33 10.71
C LEU A 336 -4.92 -50.31 11.59
N MET A 337 -3.60 -50.13 11.68
CA MET A 337 -2.74 -50.98 12.50
C MET A 337 -3.06 -50.90 14.00
N SER A 338 -3.46 -49.72 14.48
CA SER A 338 -3.85 -49.50 15.88
C SER A 338 -5.32 -49.80 16.20
N SER A 339 -6.15 -50.10 15.19
CA SER A 339 -7.59 -50.28 15.37
C SER A 339 -7.93 -51.42 16.32
N GLU A 340 -9.07 -51.33 17.01
CA GLU A 340 -9.50 -52.39 17.93
C GLU A 340 -9.61 -53.75 17.22
N ARG A 341 -9.37 -54.86 17.95
CA ARG A 341 -9.55 -56.22 17.42
C ARG A 341 -10.91 -56.79 17.85
N PRO A 342 -11.61 -57.57 17.01
CA PRO A 342 -12.85 -58.24 17.41
C PRO A 342 -12.68 -59.07 18.68
N ALA A 343 -13.69 -59.07 19.55
CA ALA A 343 -13.68 -59.88 20.77
C ALA A 343 -13.82 -61.38 20.44
N GLY A 344 -13.17 -62.23 21.24
CA GLY A 344 -13.32 -63.69 21.16
C GLY A 344 -12.49 -64.39 20.08
N LEU A 345 -11.55 -63.69 19.43
CA LEU A 345 -10.59 -64.33 18.52
C LEU A 345 -9.63 -65.24 19.29
N SER A 346 -9.41 -66.46 18.78
CA SER A 346 -8.32 -67.32 19.22
C SER A 346 -6.96 -66.74 18.82
N GLY A 347 -5.86 -67.26 19.37
CA GLY A 347 -4.51 -66.75 19.06
C GLY A 347 -4.18 -66.74 17.56
N ILE A 348 -4.58 -67.79 16.83
CA ILE A 348 -4.35 -67.90 15.38
C ILE A 348 -5.26 -66.92 14.61
N GLU A 349 -6.53 -66.79 15.01
CA GLU A 349 -7.45 -65.84 14.36
C GLU A 349 -7.04 -64.38 14.61
N LEU A 350 -6.48 -64.08 15.78
CA LEU A 350 -5.92 -62.76 16.10
C LEU A 350 -4.70 -62.45 15.22
N GLU A 351 -3.80 -63.40 15.03
CA GLU A 351 -2.64 -63.26 14.15
C GLU A 351 -3.07 -63.05 12.69
N GLN A 352 -4.00 -63.87 12.20
CA GLN A 352 -4.58 -63.70 10.86
C GLN A 352 -5.26 -62.34 10.69
N TYR A 353 -5.98 -61.87 11.71
CA TYR A 353 -6.61 -60.55 11.68
C TYR A 353 -5.56 -59.42 11.64
N ASN A 354 -4.45 -59.55 12.38
CA ASN A 354 -3.36 -58.57 12.32
C ASN A 354 -2.70 -58.54 10.93
N ILE A 355 -2.48 -59.70 10.31
CA ILE A 355 -1.96 -59.79 8.93
C ILE A 355 -2.91 -59.09 7.96
N LEU A 356 -4.23 -59.30 8.09
CA LEU A 356 -5.21 -58.61 7.25
C LEU A 356 -5.18 -57.09 7.46
N LEU A 357 -4.97 -56.60 8.69
CA LEU A 357 -4.81 -55.16 8.93
C LEU A 357 -3.55 -54.60 8.27
N GLU A 358 -2.44 -55.34 8.35
CA GLU A 358 -1.16 -55.01 7.70
C GLU A 358 -1.33 -54.93 6.18
N GLU A 359 -1.90 -55.97 5.55
CA GLU A 359 -2.19 -55.99 4.11
C GLU A 359 -3.08 -54.81 3.66
N GLN A 360 -3.97 -54.32 4.52
CA GLN A 360 -4.80 -53.15 4.25
C GLN A 360 -4.08 -51.82 4.51
N ALA A 361 -3.12 -51.77 5.43
CA ALA A 361 -2.38 -50.57 5.81
C ALA A 361 -1.21 -50.30 4.86
N ASP A 362 -0.47 -51.33 4.43
CA ASP A 362 0.73 -51.25 3.61
C ASP A 362 0.57 -50.36 2.36
N PRO A 363 -0.51 -50.47 1.56
CA PRO A 363 -0.67 -49.64 0.37
C PRO A 363 -0.77 -48.13 0.68
N PHE A 364 -1.17 -47.75 1.89
CA PHE A 364 -1.24 -46.36 2.32
C PHE A 364 0.13 -45.88 2.83
N ASP A 365 0.87 -46.68 3.60
CA ASP A 365 2.24 -46.33 3.99
C ASP A 365 3.17 -46.21 2.78
N ASP A 366 3.05 -47.09 1.79
CA ASP A 366 3.80 -47.00 0.53
C ASP A 366 3.51 -45.68 -0.22
N LYS A 367 2.24 -45.26 -0.27
CA LYS A 367 1.85 -43.97 -0.86
C LYS A 367 2.44 -42.80 -0.07
N ALA A 368 2.38 -42.86 1.27
CA ALA A 368 2.97 -41.83 2.11
C ALA A 368 4.49 -41.68 1.84
N ILE A 369 5.22 -42.80 1.84
CA ILE A 369 6.66 -42.82 1.56
C ILE A 369 6.95 -42.29 0.15
N HIS A 370 6.17 -42.69 -0.85
CA HIS A 370 6.34 -42.23 -2.22
C HIS A 370 6.17 -40.72 -2.35
N VAL A 371 5.09 -40.16 -1.77
CA VAL A 371 4.83 -38.72 -1.81
C VAL A 371 5.87 -37.93 -1.03
N LEU A 372 6.25 -38.38 0.18
CA LEU A 372 7.32 -37.74 0.96
C LEU A 372 8.65 -37.77 0.21
N ALA A 373 8.99 -38.88 -0.44
CA ALA A 373 10.23 -39.01 -1.21
C ALA A 373 10.22 -38.07 -2.41
N ALA A 374 9.09 -37.96 -3.13
CA ALA A 374 8.93 -37.00 -4.22
C ALA A 374 9.10 -35.56 -3.71
N ASN A 375 8.49 -35.22 -2.57
CA ASN A 375 8.59 -33.90 -1.95
C ASN A 375 10.03 -33.59 -1.49
N ALA A 376 10.69 -34.55 -0.82
CA ALA A 376 12.07 -34.45 -0.38
C ALA A 376 13.04 -34.24 -1.56
N ASN A 377 12.76 -34.87 -2.70
CA ASN A 377 13.57 -34.75 -3.92
C ASN A 377 13.52 -33.35 -4.56
N LEU A 378 12.59 -32.48 -4.17
CA LEU A 378 12.55 -31.08 -4.64
C LEU A 378 13.79 -30.28 -4.23
N VAL A 379 14.55 -30.75 -3.22
CA VAL A 379 15.88 -30.19 -2.87
C VAL A 379 16.84 -30.17 -4.06
N ARG A 380 16.72 -31.15 -4.98
CA ARG A 380 17.54 -31.22 -6.20
C ARG A 380 17.24 -30.09 -7.18
N GLN A 381 16.09 -29.45 -7.03
CA GLN A 381 15.65 -28.30 -7.82
C GLN A 381 15.88 -26.97 -7.07
N GLY A 382 16.61 -27.01 -5.94
CA GLY A 382 16.88 -25.83 -5.11
C GLY A 382 15.77 -25.47 -4.12
N LEU A 383 14.72 -26.30 -4.00
CA LEU A 383 13.62 -26.07 -3.06
C LEU A 383 13.88 -26.83 -1.75
N TYR A 384 14.28 -26.09 -0.72
CA TYR A 384 14.45 -26.64 0.64
C TYR A 384 13.81 -25.71 1.67
N ASP A 385 12.55 -26.00 2.00
CA ASP A 385 11.78 -25.29 3.00
C ASP A 385 11.48 -26.19 4.22
N ASP A 386 10.68 -25.68 5.14
CA ASP A 386 10.29 -26.42 6.35
C ASP A 386 9.48 -27.69 6.04
N TRP A 387 8.73 -27.75 4.94
CA TRP A 387 7.91 -28.91 4.56
C TRP A 387 8.75 -30.01 3.91
N VAL A 388 9.74 -29.65 3.10
CA VAL A 388 10.77 -30.56 2.60
C VAL A 388 11.57 -31.12 3.78
N ARG A 389 11.96 -30.29 4.75
CA ARG A 389 12.64 -30.75 5.98
C ARG A 389 11.76 -31.72 6.77
N LYS A 390 10.48 -31.39 7.01
CA LYS A 390 9.52 -32.30 7.67
C LYS A 390 9.37 -33.62 6.90
N SER A 391 9.45 -33.57 5.57
CA SER A 391 9.38 -34.78 4.73
C SER A 391 10.57 -35.72 4.98
N PHE A 392 11.80 -35.17 5.08
CA PHE A 392 12.97 -35.97 5.47
C PHE A 392 12.83 -36.58 6.87
N VAL A 393 12.31 -35.81 7.83
CA VAL A 393 12.10 -36.31 9.21
C VAL A 393 11.08 -37.45 9.24
N ALA A 394 9.98 -37.34 8.48
CA ALA A 394 9.00 -38.40 8.36
C ALA A 394 9.60 -39.65 7.69
N LEU A 395 10.33 -39.47 6.58
CA LEU A 395 10.99 -40.57 5.86
C LEU A 395 12.04 -41.29 6.71
N ALA A 396 12.77 -40.60 7.59
CA ALA A 396 13.71 -41.22 8.50
C ALA A 396 13.03 -42.20 9.47
N LYS A 397 11.74 -41.99 9.79
CA LYS A 397 10.93 -42.90 10.61
C LYS A 397 10.30 -44.02 9.78
N LEU A 398 9.75 -43.71 8.61
CA LEU A 398 9.00 -44.65 7.76
C LEU A 398 9.90 -45.56 6.92
N SER A 399 11.09 -45.10 6.56
CA SER A 399 12.06 -45.85 5.75
C SER A 399 13.50 -45.60 6.26
N PRO A 400 13.80 -46.02 7.51
CA PRO A 400 15.06 -45.69 8.18
C PRO A 400 16.30 -46.22 7.43
N GLY A 401 16.21 -47.39 6.80
CA GLY A 401 17.35 -47.96 6.04
C GLY A 401 17.82 -47.08 4.87
N ARG A 402 16.95 -46.22 4.35
CA ARG A 402 17.28 -45.28 3.27
C ARG A 402 17.55 -43.86 3.79
N TYR A 403 16.76 -43.38 4.75
CA TYR A 403 16.76 -41.96 5.14
C TYR A 403 17.32 -41.67 6.54
N ASN A 404 17.50 -42.66 7.40
CA ASN A 404 18.13 -42.51 8.72
C ASN A 404 19.55 -43.09 8.73
N ARG A 405 20.37 -42.69 7.76
CA ARG A 405 21.78 -43.10 7.69
C ARG A 405 22.63 -42.11 8.48
N GLN A 406 23.35 -42.61 9.47
CA GLN A 406 24.35 -41.81 10.18
C GLN A 406 25.60 -41.69 9.30
N GLU A 407 26.08 -40.46 9.13
CA GLU A 407 27.32 -40.19 8.39
C GLU A 407 28.51 -40.70 9.23
N GLN A 408 29.28 -41.63 8.68
CA GLN A 408 30.56 -42.01 9.26
C GLN A 408 31.61 -41.03 8.73
N LEU A 409 32.00 -40.07 9.58
CA LEU A 409 33.14 -39.21 9.28
C LEU A 409 34.42 -40.04 9.45
N GLU A 410 35.13 -40.31 8.35
CA GLU A 410 36.46 -40.90 8.44
C GLU A 410 37.39 -39.92 9.16
N PRO A 411 38.13 -40.35 10.19
CA PRO A 411 39.10 -39.48 10.85
C PRO A 411 40.17 -39.09 9.82
N VAL A 412 40.33 -37.78 9.63
CA VAL A 412 41.37 -37.22 8.77
C VAL A 412 42.73 -37.70 9.30
N VAL A 413 43.38 -38.61 8.58
CA VAL A 413 44.76 -39.01 8.87
C VAL A 413 45.67 -37.89 8.38
N SER A 414 46.00 -36.96 9.26
CA SER A 414 47.08 -35.99 9.05
C SER A 414 48.44 -36.66 9.28
N ALA A 415 48.80 -37.60 8.42
CA ALA A 415 50.18 -38.06 8.30
C ALA A 415 50.92 -37.12 7.34
N ILE A 416 51.61 -36.14 7.91
CA ILE A 416 52.67 -35.41 7.21
C ILE A 416 53.90 -36.32 7.23
N TYR A 417 54.35 -36.79 6.06
CA TYR A 417 55.65 -37.42 5.88
C TYR A 417 56.71 -36.40 5.49
#